data_AF-A0A6F8ZMX3-F1
#
_entry.id   AF-A0A6F8ZMX3-F1
#
_cell.length_a   1.000
_cell.length_b   1.000
_cell.length_c   1.000
_cell.angle_alpha   90.00
_cell.angle_beta   90.00
_cell.angle_gamma   90.00
#
_symmetry.space_group_name_H-M   'P 1'
#
loop_
_entity.id
_entity.type
_entity.pdbx_description
1 polymer ?
#
loop_
_entity_poly.entity_id
_entity_poly.type
_entity_poly.pdbx_seq_one_letter_code
_entity_poly.pdbx_strand_id
1 'polypeptide(L)'
;MAAAESDREVPSALCTEFLNFSVKDTASKWLQVTDLYKEVYQHLARYVPKIYCLGPNLNPQSEDLLAQMLLQAPLEWYLCGEDPSTGLAKLEQNNQPSQLCGHVFKVGEPTYSCRECAADPTCVLCMQCFLGSVHKEHRYRMTTSGGGGFCDCGDTEAWKKGPYCQKHEPNISDSCQEDPLAYLSTDMIARCYNVFSIVLKYAVDMLTWDKEDELPPGLEPPDRSDTYYCMLFNDEVHTYEQVIYTLQKAVNCTQKEAVSFATTVDRDGRKSVRFGDFAFCEQAKSVIVVSSLVWGAGCISLKSHEMTDTRIPPLPPIKPLTRNTSRQSKPLRVQVMHSSVVAHQCFALKALHWLGHVIGYSDALRRILCQVGLERGPEGENSSLVDTLMLCDSKMWKGARNVYHQLFMSSLLMDLKYKKLFAIQFAK
;
A
#
# COMPACT_ATOMS: atom_id res chain seq x y z
N MET A 1 22.94 12.45 24.24
CA MET A 1 24.04 13.14 23.56
C MET A 1 23.78 13.04 22.07
N ALA A 2 23.65 14.20 21.42
CA ALA A 2 23.42 14.28 19.98
C ALA A 2 24.63 13.71 19.24
N ALA A 3 24.42 12.62 18.49
CA ALA A 3 25.36 12.22 17.45
C ALA A 3 25.11 13.15 16.26
N ALA A 4 26.20 13.78 15.80
CA ALA A 4 26.22 14.69 14.67
C ALA A 4 25.58 14.08 13.42
N GLU A 5 24.95 14.95 12.62
CA GLU A 5 24.61 14.72 11.22
C GLU A 5 25.88 14.33 10.45
N SER A 6 26.18 13.04 10.38
CA SER A 6 27.06 12.48 9.36
C SER A 6 26.16 11.80 8.34
N ASP A 7 26.08 12.36 7.12
CA ASP A 7 25.67 11.63 5.92
C ASP A 7 26.48 10.33 5.86
N ARG A 8 25.90 9.23 6.35
CA ARG A 8 26.49 7.92 6.14
C ARG A 8 26.13 7.52 4.71
N GLU A 9 27.13 7.63 3.84
CA GLU A 9 27.09 7.16 2.45
C GLU A 9 26.49 5.75 2.39
N VAL A 10 25.69 5.50 1.34
CA VAL A 10 25.27 4.14 0.95
C VAL A 10 26.51 3.23 1.04
N PRO A 11 26.43 2.05 1.69
CA PRO A 11 27.60 1.20 1.90
C PRO A 11 28.38 1.05 0.59
N SER A 12 29.69 1.33 0.59
CA SER A 12 30.50 1.37 -0.65
C SER A 12 30.39 0.10 -1.50
N ALA A 13 30.10 -1.04 -0.87
CA ALA A 13 29.80 -2.32 -1.52
C ALA A 13 28.49 -2.30 -2.34
N LEU A 14 27.43 -1.67 -1.81
CA LEU A 14 26.15 -1.47 -2.53
C LEU A 14 26.36 -0.56 -3.74
N CYS A 15 27.14 0.52 -3.60
CA CYS A 15 27.51 1.39 -4.73
C CYS A 15 28.30 0.64 -5.82
N THR A 16 29.17 -0.30 -5.43
CA THR A 16 30.00 -1.05 -6.38
C THR A 16 29.21 -2.16 -7.09
N GLU A 17 28.34 -2.88 -6.39
CA GLU A 17 27.39 -3.81 -7.01
C GLU A 17 26.40 -3.07 -7.91
N PHE A 18 25.95 -1.88 -7.49
CA PHE A 18 25.04 -1.02 -8.25
C PHE A 18 25.66 -0.57 -9.57
N LEU A 19 26.91 -0.09 -9.58
CA LEU A 19 27.59 0.34 -10.81
C LEU A 19 27.80 -0.78 -11.83
N ASN A 20 27.84 -2.04 -11.36
CA ASN A 20 28.02 -3.22 -12.20
C ASN A 20 26.70 -3.95 -12.51
N PHE A 21 25.56 -3.44 -12.02
CA PHE A 21 24.27 -4.09 -12.22
C PHE A 21 23.70 -3.76 -13.60
N SER A 22 23.44 -4.80 -14.39
CA SER A 22 22.77 -4.67 -15.68
C SER A 22 21.32 -5.15 -15.59
N VAL A 23 20.39 -4.20 -15.64
CA VAL A 23 18.94 -4.45 -15.63
C VAL A 23 18.56 -5.35 -16.81
N LYS A 24 19.05 -4.99 -18.00
CA LYS A 24 18.76 -5.70 -19.25
C LYS A 24 19.28 -7.14 -19.23
N ASP A 25 20.49 -7.37 -18.72
CA ASP A 25 21.05 -8.72 -18.65
C ASP A 25 20.31 -9.58 -17.62
N THR A 26 19.86 -8.97 -16.51
CA THR A 26 19.04 -9.64 -15.50
C THR A 26 17.71 -10.10 -16.11
N ALA A 27 16.99 -9.21 -16.79
CA ALA A 27 15.75 -9.56 -17.48
C ALA A 27 15.98 -10.58 -18.61
N SER A 28 17.08 -10.47 -19.35
CA SER A 28 17.44 -11.41 -20.41
C SER A 28 17.71 -12.81 -19.87
N LYS A 29 18.34 -12.93 -18.70
CA LYS A 29 18.49 -14.22 -17.99
C LYS A 29 17.13 -14.78 -17.59
N TRP A 30 16.25 -13.96 -17.01
CA TRP A 30 14.89 -14.36 -16.65
C TRP A 30 14.05 -14.86 -17.83
N LEU A 31 14.27 -14.33 -19.04
CA LEU A 31 13.62 -14.83 -20.26
C LEU A 31 14.08 -16.25 -20.67
N GLN A 32 15.24 -16.70 -20.19
CA GLN A 32 15.85 -17.98 -20.59
C GLN A 32 15.70 -19.08 -19.53
N VAL A 33 15.28 -18.75 -18.30
CA VAL A 33 15.14 -19.74 -17.23
C VAL A 33 13.82 -20.50 -17.32
N THR A 34 13.82 -21.72 -16.77
CA THR A 34 12.62 -22.56 -16.66
C THR A 34 11.77 -22.21 -15.45
N ASP A 35 12.40 -21.80 -14.35
CA ASP A 35 11.74 -21.46 -13.08
C ASP A 35 11.94 -19.97 -12.76
N LEU A 36 11.11 -19.13 -13.37
CA LEU A 36 11.14 -17.69 -13.15
C LEU A 36 10.83 -17.33 -11.69
N TYR A 37 9.90 -18.05 -11.05
CA TYR A 37 9.50 -17.80 -9.67
C TYR A 37 10.71 -17.83 -8.75
N LYS A 38 11.53 -18.89 -8.85
CA LYS A 38 12.74 -19.05 -8.05
C LYS A 38 13.76 -17.93 -8.29
N GLU A 39 14.04 -17.59 -9.55
CA GLU A 39 15.02 -16.55 -9.88
C GLU A 39 14.60 -15.17 -9.37
N VAL A 40 13.30 -14.82 -9.51
CA VAL A 40 12.77 -13.57 -8.99
C VAL A 40 12.84 -13.56 -7.46
N TYR A 41 12.43 -14.64 -6.78
CA TYR A 41 12.49 -14.71 -5.32
C TYR A 41 13.93 -14.58 -4.79
N GLN A 42 14.89 -15.26 -5.42
CA GLN A 42 16.31 -15.13 -5.06
C GLN A 42 16.85 -13.71 -5.28
N HIS A 43 16.42 -13.06 -6.37
CA HIS A 43 16.76 -11.66 -6.64
C HIS A 43 16.19 -10.74 -5.56
N LEU A 44 14.92 -10.91 -5.18
CA LEU A 44 14.28 -10.16 -4.11
C LEU A 44 14.98 -10.40 -2.76
N ALA A 45 15.30 -11.66 -2.41
CA ALA A 45 16.02 -12.03 -1.19
C ALA A 45 17.37 -11.31 -1.07
N ARG A 46 18.06 -11.12 -2.20
CA ARG A 46 19.37 -10.47 -2.25
C ARG A 46 19.29 -8.95 -2.09
N TYR A 47 18.34 -8.29 -2.76
CA TYR A 47 18.35 -6.83 -2.90
C TYR A 47 17.38 -6.12 -1.97
N VAL A 48 16.25 -6.72 -1.59
CA VAL A 48 15.24 -6.05 -0.75
C VAL A 48 15.79 -5.66 0.63
N PRO A 49 16.46 -6.55 1.40
CA PRO A 49 17.06 -6.17 2.69
C PRO A 49 18.24 -5.20 2.58
N LYS A 50 18.85 -5.08 1.40
CA LYS A 50 19.95 -4.14 1.14
C LYS A 50 19.47 -2.74 0.81
N ILE A 51 18.23 -2.59 0.33
CA ILE A 51 17.64 -1.30 -0.04
C ILE A 51 16.86 -0.72 1.13
N TYR A 52 16.04 -1.54 1.77
CA TYR A 52 15.16 -1.09 2.83
C TYR A 52 15.74 -1.38 4.22
N CYS A 53 15.32 -0.58 5.19
CA CYS A 53 15.51 -0.88 6.61
C CYS A 53 16.99 -0.92 7.06
N LEU A 54 17.84 -0.05 6.48
CA LEU A 54 19.27 0.10 6.80
C LEU A 54 19.58 0.85 8.13
N GLY A 55 18.58 1.10 8.97
CA GLY A 55 18.70 1.75 10.27
C GLY A 55 17.93 3.06 10.40
N PRO A 56 18.26 3.92 11.40
CA PRO A 56 17.42 5.06 11.78
C PRO A 56 17.50 6.29 10.84
N ASN A 57 18.57 6.43 10.04
CA ASN A 57 18.77 7.56 9.13
C ASN A 57 18.51 7.13 7.68
N LEU A 58 17.25 6.94 7.33
CA LEU A 58 16.84 6.56 5.98
C LEU A 58 16.81 7.81 5.10
N ASN A 59 17.40 7.75 3.90
CA ASN A 59 17.15 8.72 2.82
C ASN A 59 16.11 8.10 1.87
N PRO A 60 14.82 8.45 1.98
CA PRO A 60 13.76 7.82 1.18
C PRO A 60 13.94 7.99 -0.32
N GLN A 61 14.58 9.09 -0.76
CA GLN A 61 14.83 9.33 -2.17
C GLN A 61 15.81 8.32 -2.76
N SER A 62 16.86 7.95 -2.00
CA SER A 62 17.80 6.92 -2.44
C SER A 62 17.17 5.52 -2.43
N GLU A 63 16.30 5.22 -1.46
CA GLU A 63 15.59 3.93 -1.41
C GLU A 63 14.67 3.77 -2.62
N ASP A 64 13.90 4.81 -2.95
CA ASP A 64 12.99 4.79 -4.09
C ASP A 64 13.74 4.63 -5.42
N LEU A 65 14.86 5.34 -5.60
CA LEU A 65 15.71 5.19 -6.79
C LEU A 65 16.30 3.77 -6.90
N LEU A 66 16.85 3.23 -5.80
CA LEU A 66 17.42 1.89 -5.80
C LEU A 66 16.35 0.82 -6.04
N ALA A 67 15.18 0.94 -5.42
CA ALA A 67 14.06 0.02 -5.65
C ALA A 67 13.58 0.06 -7.09
N GLN A 68 13.49 1.26 -7.68
CA GLN A 68 13.16 1.41 -9.09
C GLN A 68 14.18 0.71 -9.98
N MET A 69 15.47 0.96 -9.78
CA MET A 69 16.52 0.43 -10.66
C MET A 69 16.80 -1.06 -10.46
N LEU A 70 16.85 -1.53 -9.22
CA LEU A 70 17.28 -2.90 -8.88
C LEU A 70 16.11 -3.88 -8.79
N LEU A 71 14.89 -3.43 -8.48
CA LEU A 71 13.75 -4.33 -8.26
C LEU A 71 12.68 -4.18 -9.34
N GLN A 72 12.24 -2.96 -9.66
CA GLN A 72 11.14 -2.72 -10.60
C GLN A 72 11.59 -2.80 -12.07
N ALA A 73 12.70 -2.16 -12.42
CA ALA A 73 13.18 -2.11 -13.80
C ALA A 73 13.44 -3.51 -14.40
N PRO A 74 14.05 -4.49 -13.69
CA PRO A 74 14.18 -5.85 -14.24
C PRO A 74 12.84 -6.50 -14.58
N LEU A 75 11.80 -6.25 -13.76
CA LEU A 75 10.44 -6.76 -14.02
C LEU A 75 9.82 -6.09 -15.25
N GLU A 76 10.01 -4.79 -15.43
CA GLU A 76 9.53 -4.04 -16.60
C GLU A 76 10.21 -4.47 -17.89
N TRP A 77 11.54 -4.67 -17.85
CA TRP A 77 12.31 -5.19 -18.98
C TRP A 77 11.88 -6.60 -19.35
N TYR A 78 11.64 -7.47 -18.37
CA TYR A 78 11.11 -8.81 -18.63
C TYR A 78 9.70 -8.73 -19.24
N LEU A 79 8.81 -7.93 -18.66
CA LEU A 79 7.44 -7.77 -19.13
C LEU A 79 7.40 -7.31 -20.59
N CYS A 80 8.14 -6.24 -20.91
CA CYS A 80 8.18 -5.66 -22.25
C CYS A 80 8.93 -6.55 -23.25
N GLY A 81 9.99 -7.25 -22.82
CA GLY A 81 10.92 -7.96 -23.70
C GLY A 81 11.77 -7.03 -24.58
N GLU A 82 11.68 -5.73 -24.36
CA GLU A 82 12.43 -4.64 -24.99
C GLU A 82 12.60 -3.50 -23.98
N ASP A 83 13.14 -2.35 -24.42
CA ASP A 83 13.26 -1.18 -23.56
C ASP A 83 11.88 -0.76 -22.99
N PRO A 84 11.70 -0.66 -21.66
CA PRO A 84 10.41 -0.35 -21.04
C PRO A 84 9.79 0.96 -21.52
N SER A 85 10.60 1.99 -21.76
CA SER A 85 10.11 3.28 -22.26
C SER A 85 9.43 3.13 -23.62
N THR A 86 9.95 2.21 -24.44
CA THR A 86 9.38 1.89 -25.76
C THR A 86 8.20 0.95 -25.64
N GLY A 87 8.33 -0.15 -24.88
CA GLY A 87 7.28 -1.16 -24.73
C GLY A 87 6.02 -0.63 -24.05
N LEU A 88 6.17 0.12 -22.96
CA LEU A 88 5.05 0.73 -22.24
C LEU A 88 4.38 1.86 -23.05
N ALA A 89 5.16 2.64 -23.81
CA ALA A 89 4.58 3.66 -24.69
C ALA A 89 3.76 3.03 -25.84
N LYS A 90 4.21 1.89 -26.41
CA LYS A 90 3.43 1.14 -27.41
C LYS A 90 2.12 0.62 -26.82
N LEU A 91 2.14 0.12 -25.58
CA LEU A 91 0.94 -0.32 -24.88
C LEU A 91 -0.07 0.81 -24.73
N GLU A 92 0.38 1.99 -24.29
CA GLU A 92 -0.48 3.16 -24.11
C GLU A 92 -1.06 3.66 -25.44
N GLN A 93 -0.25 3.71 -26.50
CA GLN A 93 -0.69 4.14 -27.83
C GLN A 93 -1.69 3.17 -28.47
N ASN A 94 -1.52 1.86 -28.23
CA ASN A 94 -2.42 0.84 -28.74
C ASN A 94 -3.64 0.62 -27.84
N ASN A 95 -3.69 1.25 -26.66
CA ASN A 95 -4.82 1.13 -25.76
C ASN A 95 -6.02 1.92 -26.31
N GLN A 96 -7.15 1.24 -26.48
CA GLN A 96 -8.38 1.93 -26.87
C GLN A 96 -8.93 2.78 -25.71
N PRO A 97 -9.65 3.88 -26.00
CA PRO A 97 -10.30 4.68 -24.97
C PRO A 97 -11.25 3.80 -24.16
N SER A 98 -11.02 3.69 -22.85
CA SER A 98 -11.88 2.89 -22.00
C SER A 98 -13.29 3.44 -21.98
N GLN A 99 -14.29 2.56 -22.02
CA GLN A 99 -15.69 2.94 -21.87
C GLN A 99 -16.00 3.38 -20.42
N LEU A 100 -15.13 3.05 -19.46
CA LEU A 100 -15.21 3.48 -18.08
C LEU A 100 -14.27 4.66 -17.82
N CYS A 101 -14.75 5.67 -17.11
CA CYS A 101 -13.90 6.80 -16.72
C CYS A 101 -12.90 6.42 -15.62
N GLY A 102 -13.38 5.83 -14.52
CA GLY A 102 -12.53 5.37 -13.42
C GLY A 102 -11.70 6.40 -12.68
N HIS A 103 -11.94 7.70 -12.92
CA HIS A 103 -11.15 8.77 -12.30
C HIS A 103 -11.25 8.70 -10.78
N VAL A 104 -10.13 8.43 -10.10
CA VAL A 104 -10.06 8.32 -8.64
C VAL A 104 -10.03 9.72 -8.03
N PHE A 105 -10.99 10.00 -7.15
CA PHE A 105 -11.15 11.33 -6.57
C PHE A 105 -10.08 11.66 -5.54
N LYS A 106 -9.55 12.88 -5.64
CA LYS A 106 -8.64 13.44 -4.62
C LYS A 106 -9.43 14.16 -3.53
N VAL A 107 -8.81 14.31 -2.36
CA VAL A 107 -9.39 15.09 -1.25
C VAL A 107 -9.66 16.51 -1.73
N GLY A 108 -10.88 17.01 -1.53
CA GLY A 108 -11.26 18.35 -1.95
C GLY A 108 -11.80 18.45 -3.38
N GLU A 109 -11.76 17.37 -4.17
CA GLU A 109 -12.25 17.37 -5.55
C GLU A 109 -13.79 17.34 -5.60
N PRO A 110 -14.45 18.11 -6.50
CA PRO A 110 -15.90 18.07 -6.64
C PRO A 110 -16.39 16.80 -7.32
N THR A 111 -17.42 16.19 -6.74
CA THR A 111 -18.16 15.04 -7.29
C THR A 111 -19.60 15.42 -7.56
N TYR A 112 -20.20 14.80 -8.59
CA TYR A 112 -21.54 15.14 -9.07
C TYR A 112 -22.43 13.90 -9.07
N SER A 113 -23.57 13.95 -8.37
CA SER A 113 -24.54 12.86 -8.33
C SER A 113 -25.90 13.33 -8.84
N CYS A 114 -26.46 12.64 -9.84
CA CYS A 114 -27.77 12.94 -10.40
C CYS A 114 -28.88 12.25 -9.60
N ARG A 115 -29.83 13.02 -9.05
CA ARG A 115 -30.87 12.47 -8.18
C ARG A 115 -31.92 11.63 -8.92
N GLU A 116 -32.02 11.82 -10.23
CA GLU A 116 -33.02 11.18 -11.08
C GLU A 116 -32.47 9.90 -11.71
N CYS A 117 -31.19 9.92 -12.10
CA CYS A 117 -30.58 8.87 -12.90
C CYS A 117 -29.73 7.89 -12.09
N ALA A 118 -29.20 8.28 -10.93
CA ALA A 118 -28.38 7.40 -10.11
C ALA A 118 -29.18 6.15 -9.67
N ALA A 119 -28.52 5.00 -9.70
CA ALA A 119 -29.06 3.75 -9.15
C ALA A 119 -29.19 3.85 -7.63
N ASP A 120 -28.16 4.37 -6.97
CA ASP A 120 -28.08 4.57 -5.52
C ASP A 120 -27.35 5.90 -5.15
N PRO A 121 -27.34 6.31 -3.87
CA PRO A 121 -26.73 7.59 -3.45
C PRO A 121 -25.21 7.68 -3.56
N THR A 122 -24.52 6.57 -3.85
CA THR A 122 -23.06 6.51 -3.97
C THR A 122 -22.58 6.78 -5.39
N CYS A 123 -23.47 6.70 -6.40
CA CYS A 123 -23.11 6.94 -7.79
C CYS A 123 -22.71 8.41 -8.04
N VAL A 124 -21.51 8.60 -8.57
CA VAL A 124 -20.87 9.91 -8.75
C VAL A 124 -20.11 10.03 -10.06
N LEU A 125 -20.09 11.24 -10.62
CA LEU A 125 -19.32 11.63 -11.79
C LEU A 125 -18.23 12.63 -11.41
N CYS A 126 -17.08 12.54 -12.10
CA CYS A 126 -16.09 13.61 -12.10
C CYS A 126 -16.59 14.81 -12.90
N MET A 127 -15.96 15.97 -12.67
CA MET A 127 -16.35 17.22 -13.32
C MET A 127 -16.39 17.11 -14.85
N GLN A 128 -15.38 16.48 -15.46
CA GLN A 128 -15.31 16.33 -16.91
C GLN A 128 -16.46 15.46 -17.45
N CYS A 129 -16.75 14.34 -16.80
CA CYS A 129 -17.83 13.44 -17.21
C CYS A 129 -19.21 14.08 -17.01
N PHE A 130 -19.42 14.77 -15.89
CA PHE A 130 -20.66 15.46 -15.61
C PHE A 130 -21.00 16.48 -16.70
N LEU A 131 -20.04 17.38 -17.01
CA LEU A 131 -20.21 18.43 -18.04
C LEU A 131 -20.42 17.86 -19.45
N GLY A 132 -19.82 16.70 -19.74
CA GLY A 132 -19.97 15.98 -21.00
C GLY A 132 -21.16 15.03 -21.05
N SER A 133 -22.03 15.00 -20.05
CA SER A 133 -23.16 14.05 -19.97
C SER A 133 -24.51 14.77 -20.02
N VAL A 134 -25.58 14.00 -20.15
CA VAL A 134 -26.96 14.49 -20.04
C VAL A 134 -27.31 15.00 -18.64
N HIS A 135 -26.56 14.58 -17.61
CA HIS A 135 -26.88 14.83 -16.21
C HIS A 135 -26.73 16.29 -15.77
N LYS A 136 -26.03 17.10 -16.55
CA LYS A 136 -25.89 18.54 -16.29
C LYS A 136 -27.22 19.30 -16.37
N GLU A 137 -28.19 18.76 -17.12
CA GLU A 137 -29.52 19.33 -17.28
C GLU A 137 -30.55 18.74 -16.30
N HIS A 138 -30.15 17.77 -15.46
CA HIS A 138 -31.01 17.13 -14.46
C HIS A 138 -30.83 17.74 -13.06
N ARG A 139 -31.66 17.33 -12.10
CA ARG A 139 -31.46 17.69 -10.70
C ARG A 139 -30.30 16.92 -10.09
N TYR A 140 -29.16 17.57 -9.96
CA TYR A 140 -27.95 16.99 -9.37
C TYR A 140 -27.63 17.55 -7.97
N ARG A 141 -26.67 16.91 -7.31
CA ARG A 141 -26.02 17.37 -6.09
C ARG A 141 -24.51 17.38 -6.33
N MET A 142 -23.86 18.48 -6.00
CA MET A 142 -22.40 18.56 -5.93
C MET A 142 -21.95 18.33 -4.49
N THR A 143 -20.92 17.52 -4.31
CA THR A 143 -20.29 17.22 -3.02
C THR A 143 -18.79 17.29 -3.15
N THR A 144 -18.11 17.66 -2.07
CA THR A 144 -16.64 17.62 -2.01
C THR A 144 -16.21 16.22 -1.58
N SER A 145 -15.34 15.58 -2.36
CA SER A 145 -14.79 14.28 -2.01
C SER A 145 -13.89 14.37 -0.78
N GLY A 146 -14.06 13.43 0.14
CA GLY A 146 -13.14 13.21 1.27
C GLY A 146 -11.82 12.54 0.86
N GLY A 147 -11.62 12.24 -0.43
CA GLY A 147 -10.54 11.42 -0.96
C GLY A 147 -10.95 9.95 -1.04
N GLY A 148 -10.76 9.33 -2.21
CA GLY A 148 -11.23 7.98 -2.50
C GLY A 148 -12.56 7.93 -3.27
N GLY A 149 -12.90 6.74 -3.77
CA GLY A 149 -13.97 6.54 -4.76
C GLY A 149 -13.52 6.86 -6.19
N PHE A 150 -14.31 6.42 -7.18
CA PHE A 150 -14.02 6.61 -8.60
C PHE A 150 -15.24 7.11 -9.36
N CYS A 151 -15.02 7.72 -10.52
CA CYS A 151 -16.09 8.17 -11.41
C CYS A 151 -16.81 6.97 -12.06
N ASP A 152 -18.14 6.90 -11.87
CA ASP A 152 -19.00 5.83 -12.39
C ASP A 152 -19.46 6.04 -13.84
N CYS A 153 -18.86 7.01 -14.55
CA CYS A 153 -19.17 7.20 -15.97
C CYS A 153 -18.75 5.96 -16.75
N GLY A 154 -19.67 5.41 -17.52
CA GLY A 154 -19.50 4.18 -18.27
C GLY A 154 -20.08 2.93 -17.61
N ASP A 155 -20.39 3.01 -16.31
CA ASP A 155 -20.95 1.89 -15.57
C ASP A 155 -22.48 1.85 -15.72
N THR A 156 -22.97 0.89 -16.52
CA THR A 156 -24.40 0.72 -16.75
C THR A 156 -25.19 0.30 -15.51
N GLU A 157 -24.53 -0.23 -14.48
CA GLU A 157 -25.18 -0.63 -13.21
C GLU A 157 -25.36 0.57 -12.27
N ALA A 158 -24.51 1.60 -12.39
CA ALA A 158 -24.59 2.82 -11.58
C ALA A 158 -25.69 3.80 -12.04
N TRP A 159 -26.17 3.70 -13.28
CA TRP A 159 -27.09 4.67 -13.87
C TRP A 159 -28.32 4.03 -14.52
N LYS A 160 -29.52 4.45 -14.10
CA LYS A 160 -30.79 4.08 -14.72
C LYS A 160 -30.92 4.61 -16.15
N LYS A 161 -30.30 5.76 -16.45
CA LYS A 161 -30.31 6.46 -17.74
C LYS A 161 -29.00 7.22 -17.93
N GLY A 162 -28.54 7.33 -19.18
CA GLY A 162 -27.35 8.10 -19.54
C GLY A 162 -26.05 7.65 -18.83
N PRO A 163 -25.66 6.38 -18.89
CA PRO A 163 -24.45 5.90 -18.21
C PRO A 163 -23.15 6.51 -18.75
N TYR A 164 -23.15 7.00 -19.99
CA TYR A 164 -21.96 7.54 -20.66
C TYR A 164 -21.98 9.06 -20.77
N CYS A 165 -20.78 9.66 -20.78
CA CYS A 165 -20.54 11.01 -21.28
C CYS A 165 -20.03 10.93 -22.73
N GLN A 166 -19.98 12.07 -23.42
CA GLN A 166 -19.51 12.17 -24.80
C GLN A 166 -18.11 11.57 -25.04
N LYS A 167 -17.23 11.58 -24.03
CA LYS A 167 -15.87 11.02 -24.14
C LYS A 167 -15.86 9.49 -24.03
N HIS A 168 -16.77 8.92 -23.25
CA HIS A 168 -16.79 7.49 -22.93
C HIS A 168 -17.96 6.76 -23.60
N GLU A 169 -18.66 7.42 -24.53
CA GLU A 169 -19.75 6.82 -25.28
C GLU A 169 -19.20 5.71 -26.20
N PRO A 170 -19.79 4.50 -26.22
CA PRO A 170 -19.36 3.45 -27.12
C PRO A 170 -19.58 3.83 -28.58
N ASN A 171 -18.58 3.63 -29.45
CA ASN A 171 -18.77 3.77 -30.89
C ASN A 171 -19.71 2.67 -31.40
N ILE A 172 -20.79 3.07 -32.09
CA ILE A 172 -21.89 2.19 -32.56
C ILE A 172 -21.40 1.10 -33.56
N SER A 173 -20.21 1.26 -34.16
CA SER A 173 -19.58 0.25 -35.03
C SER A 173 -18.95 -0.93 -34.29
N ASP A 174 -18.64 -0.79 -33.00
CA ASP A 174 -17.92 -1.78 -32.17
C ASP A 174 -18.89 -2.54 -31.24
N SER A 175 -19.98 -3.06 -31.81
CA SER A 175 -20.98 -3.86 -31.06
C SER A 175 -20.44 -5.18 -30.48
N CYS A 176 -19.18 -5.50 -30.76
CA CYS A 176 -18.44 -6.58 -30.15
C CYS A 176 -17.36 -5.95 -29.27
N GLN A 177 -17.47 -6.03 -27.93
CA GLN A 177 -16.35 -5.75 -27.05
C GLN A 177 -15.24 -6.77 -27.36
N GLU A 178 -14.34 -6.46 -28.28
CA GLU A 178 -13.15 -7.27 -28.52
C GLU A 178 -12.38 -7.33 -27.19
N ASP A 179 -12.00 -8.54 -26.78
CA ASP A 179 -11.25 -8.74 -25.55
C ASP A 179 -9.96 -7.93 -25.63
N PRO A 180 -9.64 -7.04 -24.67
CA PRO A 180 -8.42 -6.23 -24.72
C PRO A 180 -7.14 -7.04 -24.94
N LEU A 181 -7.16 -8.33 -24.55
CA LEU A 181 -6.07 -9.27 -24.80
C LEU A 181 -5.80 -9.54 -26.29
N ALA A 182 -6.77 -9.35 -27.17
CA ALA A 182 -6.62 -9.55 -28.62
C ALA A 182 -5.58 -8.60 -29.25
N TYR A 183 -5.30 -7.47 -28.60
CA TYR A 183 -4.30 -6.49 -29.04
C TYR A 183 -2.88 -6.79 -28.53
N LEU A 184 -2.70 -7.84 -27.72
CA LEU A 184 -1.40 -8.25 -27.21
C LEU A 184 -0.91 -9.53 -27.90
N SER A 185 0.41 -9.63 -28.08
CA SER A 185 1.01 -10.89 -28.53
C SER A 185 0.92 -11.95 -27.44
N THR A 186 0.86 -13.22 -27.85
CA THR A 186 0.83 -14.37 -26.93
C THR A 186 2.02 -14.39 -25.96
N ASP A 187 3.20 -14.03 -26.45
CA ASP A 187 4.42 -13.97 -25.64
C ASP A 187 4.33 -12.88 -24.57
N MET A 188 3.78 -11.71 -24.92
CA MET A 188 3.60 -10.63 -23.96
C MET A 188 2.57 -10.99 -22.89
N ILE A 189 1.45 -11.61 -23.28
CA ILE A 189 0.44 -12.11 -22.34
C ILE A 189 1.09 -13.08 -21.35
N ALA A 190 1.87 -14.05 -21.84
CA ALA A 190 2.56 -15.02 -20.99
C ALA A 190 3.54 -14.35 -20.01
N ARG A 191 4.36 -13.39 -20.48
CA ARG A 191 5.30 -12.66 -19.61
C ARG A 191 4.58 -11.82 -18.55
N CYS A 192 3.52 -11.11 -18.94
CA CYS A 192 2.71 -10.33 -18.00
C CYS A 192 2.07 -11.23 -16.95
N TYR A 193 1.50 -12.35 -17.37
CA TYR A 193 0.89 -13.33 -16.49
C TYR A 193 1.88 -13.84 -15.44
N ASN A 194 3.07 -14.26 -15.89
CA ASN A 194 4.12 -14.79 -15.02
C ASN A 194 4.57 -13.74 -13.98
N VAL A 195 4.87 -12.51 -14.43
CA VAL A 195 5.31 -11.44 -13.52
C VAL A 195 4.21 -11.06 -12.54
N PHE A 196 2.99 -10.85 -13.01
CA PHE A 196 1.88 -10.48 -12.12
C PHE A 196 1.58 -11.59 -11.12
N SER A 197 1.63 -12.86 -11.53
CA SER A 197 1.44 -14.01 -10.63
C SER A 197 2.50 -14.03 -9.52
N ILE A 198 3.78 -13.88 -9.88
CA ILE A 198 4.88 -13.89 -8.92
C ILE A 198 4.79 -12.68 -7.99
N VAL A 199 4.61 -11.47 -8.54
CA VAL A 199 4.65 -10.22 -7.76
C VAL A 199 3.42 -10.09 -6.86
N LEU A 200 2.22 -10.42 -7.36
CA LEU A 200 1.01 -10.38 -6.55
C LEU A 200 1.07 -11.45 -5.45
N LYS A 201 1.50 -12.68 -5.77
CA LYS A 201 1.70 -13.72 -4.75
C LYS A 201 2.70 -13.28 -3.68
N TYR A 202 3.86 -12.76 -4.08
CA TYR A 202 4.86 -12.22 -3.15
C TYR A 202 4.25 -11.16 -2.22
N ALA A 203 3.48 -10.23 -2.78
CA ALA A 203 2.85 -9.18 -2.00
C ALA A 203 1.79 -9.72 -1.03
N VAL A 204 0.93 -10.64 -1.47
CA VAL A 204 -0.05 -11.30 -0.59
C VAL A 204 0.67 -12.02 0.54
N ASP A 205 1.59 -12.93 0.21
CA ASP A 205 2.33 -13.73 1.18
C ASP A 205 3.00 -12.84 2.24
N MET A 206 3.69 -11.76 1.83
CA MET A 206 4.39 -10.87 2.76
C MET A 206 3.46 -9.99 3.61
N LEU A 207 2.35 -9.51 3.05
CA LEU A 207 1.40 -8.64 3.76
C LEU A 207 0.52 -9.42 4.73
N THR A 208 0.27 -10.71 4.45
CA THR A 208 -0.46 -11.61 5.33
C THR A 208 0.44 -12.50 6.18
N TRP A 209 1.76 -12.32 6.11
CA TRP A 209 2.75 -13.09 6.85
C TRP A 209 2.60 -12.88 8.36
N ASP A 210 2.57 -13.98 9.11
CA ASP A 210 2.34 -13.99 10.55
C ASP A 210 3.60 -14.18 11.40
N LYS A 211 4.70 -14.63 10.79
CA LYS A 211 5.98 -14.85 11.50
C LYS A 211 6.82 -13.58 11.55
N GLU A 212 7.31 -13.26 12.75
CA GLU A 212 8.09 -12.03 13.02
C GLU A 212 9.58 -12.18 12.67
N ASP A 213 10.09 -13.42 12.66
CA ASP A 213 11.51 -13.75 12.54
C ASP A 213 11.82 -14.80 11.45
N GLU A 214 10.86 -15.13 10.60
CA GLU A 214 11.08 -16.05 9.48
C GLU A 214 10.54 -15.41 8.21
N LEU A 215 11.17 -15.70 7.08
CA LEU A 215 10.70 -15.28 5.76
C LEU A 215 10.01 -16.46 5.06
N PRO A 216 9.11 -16.19 4.10
CA PRO A 216 8.61 -17.23 3.20
C PRO A 216 9.75 -17.96 2.48
N PRO A 217 9.58 -19.25 2.13
CA PRO A 217 10.60 -20.03 1.43
C PRO A 217 11.10 -19.34 0.16
N GLY A 218 12.42 -19.29 -0.01
CA GLY A 218 13.06 -18.68 -1.19
C GLY A 218 13.32 -17.18 -1.05
N LEU A 219 12.84 -16.53 0.02
CA LEU A 219 13.21 -15.15 0.37
C LEU A 219 14.33 -15.07 1.40
N GLU A 220 14.88 -16.20 1.86
CA GLU A 220 15.97 -16.19 2.83
C GLU A 220 17.22 -15.52 2.22
N PRO A 221 17.75 -14.45 2.85
CA PRO A 221 18.94 -13.79 2.33
C PRO A 221 20.17 -14.69 2.49
N PRO A 222 21.18 -14.58 1.61
CA PRO A 222 22.43 -15.33 1.74
C PRO A 222 23.16 -15.05 3.05
N ASP A 223 23.14 -13.77 3.47
CA ASP A 223 23.70 -13.29 4.72
C ASP A 223 22.58 -12.65 5.55
N ARG A 224 22.30 -13.23 6.71
CA ARG A 224 21.26 -12.75 7.61
C ARG A 224 21.89 -11.96 8.76
N SER A 225 21.66 -10.64 8.78
CA SER A 225 22.13 -9.77 9.87
C SER A 225 21.26 -9.91 11.11
N ASP A 226 21.85 -9.91 12.30
CA ASP A 226 21.13 -9.89 13.59
C ASP A 226 20.57 -8.50 13.92
N THR A 227 19.71 -7.97 13.05
CA THR A 227 19.09 -6.65 13.22
C THR A 227 17.57 -6.75 13.25
N TYR A 228 16.97 -6.04 14.19
CA TYR A 228 15.56 -6.13 14.55
C TYR A 228 14.95 -4.75 14.73
N TYR A 229 13.63 -4.67 14.58
CA TYR A 229 12.83 -3.49 14.87
C TYR A 229 11.85 -3.78 15.99
N CYS A 230 11.75 -2.84 16.94
CA CYS A 230 10.61 -2.77 17.85
C CYS A 230 9.49 -2.02 17.13
N MET A 231 8.46 -2.74 16.69
CA MET A 231 7.34 -2.22 15.89
C MET A 231 6.12 -1.97 16.76
N LEU A 232 5.68 -0.72 16.84
CA LEU A 232 4.43 -0.33 17.49
C LEU A 232 3.29 -0.31 16.46
N PHE A 233 2.14 -0.88 16.81
CA PHE A 233 0.96 -0.97 15.95
C PHE A 233 -0.19 -0.15 16.51
N ASN A 234 -1.00 0.41 15.62
CA ASN A 234 -2.26 1.03 15.98
C ASN A 234 -3.24 -0.07 16.41
N ASP A 235 -3.81 0.07 17.60
CA ASP A 235 -4.82 -0.83 18.11
C ASP A 235 -6.22 -0.20 18.17
N GLU A 236 -6.37 1.04 17.68
CA GLU A 236 -7.60 1.84 17.65
C GLU A 236 -8.25 2.04 19.04
N VAL A 237 -7.52 1.74 20.12
CA VAL A 237 -8.04 1.77 21.50
C VAL A 237 -7.31 2.82 22.34
N HIS A 238 -6.00 2.94 22.23
CA HIS A 238 -5.21 3.88 23.04
C HIS A 238 -5.24 5.30 22.48
N THR A 239 -5.26 6.30 23.36
CA THR A 239 -5.22 7.72 22.97
C THR A 239 -3.80 8.17 22.62
N TYR A 240 -3.69 9.25 21.84
CA TYR A 240 -2.39 9.88 21.52
C TYR A 240 -1.57 10.19 22.78
N GLU A 241 -2.20 10.77 23.80
CA GLU A 241 -1.52 11.12 25.06
C GLU A 241 -0.92 9.89 25.76
N GLN A 242 -1.66 8.78 25.78
CA GLN A 242 -1.20 7.52 26.37
C GLN A 242 0.00 6.93 25.62
N VAL A 243 -0.07 6.93 24.29
CA VAL A 243 1.01 6.44 23.43
C VAL A 243 2.25 7.30 23.60
N ILE A 244 2.11 8.62 23.54
CA ILE A 244 3.22 9.57 23.69
C ILE A 244 3.94 9.39 25.03
N TYR A 245 3.18 9.35 26.13
CA TYR A 245 3.74 9.15 27.47
C TYR A 245 4.51 7.83 27.58
N THR A 246 3.92 6.75 27.06
CA THR A 246 4.54 5.42 27.08
C THR A 246 5.84 5.38 26.29
N LEU A 247 5.86 6.02 25.10
CA LEU A 247 7.04 6.09 24.24
C LEU A 247 8.17 6.89 24.87
N GLN A 248 7.89 8.03 25.51
CA GLN A 248 8.93 8.81 26.19
C GLN A 248 9.64 8.01 27.27
N LYS A 249 8.91 7.19 28.02
CA LYS A 249 9.49 6.32 29.05
C LYS A 249 10.28 5.15 28.49
N ALA A 250 9.74 4.46 27.48
CA ALA A 250 10.34 3.23 26.97
C ALA A 250 11.49 3.46 25.97
N VAL A 251 11.39 4.52 25.17
CA VAL A 251 12.31 4.80 24.06
C VAL A 251 13.27 5.94 24.42
N ASN A 252 13.07 6.63 25.55
CA ASN A 252 13.86 7.79 25.95
C ASN A 252 13.93 8.85 24.84
N CYS A 253 12.81 9.06 24.13
CA CYS A 253 12.69 10.02 23.06
C CYS A 253 12.08 11.35 23.56
N THR A 254 12.28 12.41 22.79
CA THR A 254 11.70 13.73 23.05
C THR A 254 10.19 13.72 22.83
N GLN A 255 9.48 14.70 23.42
CA GLN A 255 8.04 14.88 23.19
C GLN A 255 7.71 14.98 21.69
N LYS A 256 8.54 15.72 20.93
CA LYS A 256 8.34 15.92 19.49
C LYS A 256 8.46 14.61 18.71
N GLU A 257 9.44 13.78 19.04
CA GLU A 257 9.60 12.45 18.43
C GLU A 257 8.45 11.52 18.80
N ALA A 258 8.03 11.50 20.07
CA ALA A 258 6.90 10.69 20.52
C ALA A 258 5.58 11.07 19.82
N VAL A 259 5.31 12.37 19.64
CA VAL A 259 4.18 12.87 18.86
C VAL A 259 4.28 12.42 17.40
N SER A 260 5.47 12.50 16.80
CA SER A 260 5.72 12.04 15.43
C SER A 260 5.46 10.53 15.27
N PHE A 261 5.92 9.71 16.21
CA PHE A 261 5.63 8.27 16.23
C PHE A 261 4.14 8.00 16.33
N ALA A 262 3.43 8.60 17.31
CA ALA A 262 1.99 8.40 17.49
C ALA A 262 1.20 8.82 16.24
N THR A 263 1.55 9.95 15.63
CA THR A 263 0.92 10.43 14.38
C THR A 263 1.15 9.46 13.22
N THR A 264 2.36 8.92 13.10
CA THR A 264 2.67 7.96 12.04
C THR A 264 1.96 6.61 12.26
N VAL A 265 1.90 6.14 13.50
CA VAL A 265 1.16 4.92 13.87
C VAL A 265 -0.33 5.07 13.56
N ASP A 266 -0.94 6.21 13.85
CA ASP A 266 -2.36 6.42 13.51
C ASP A 266 -2.61 6.49 11.99
N ARG A 267 -1.75 7.22 11.27
CA ARG A 267 -1.87 7.41 9.82
C ARG A 267 -1.64 6.10 9.07
N ASP A 268 -0.53 5.44 9.33
CA ASP A 268 -0.05 4.29 8.56
C ASP A 268 -0.42 2.95 9.22
N GLY A 269 -0.85 2.95 10.48
CA GLY A 269 -1.21 1.75 11.25
C GLY A 269 -0.05 1.10 12.00
N ARG A 270 1.21 1.48 11.74
CA ARG A 270 2.39 0.98 12.46
C ARG A 270 3.63 1.87 12.27
N LYS A 271 4.59 1.79 13.19
CA LYS A 271 5.89 2.47 13.08
C LYS A 271 6.96 1.79 13.93
N SER A 272 8.20 1.75 13.44
CA SER A 272 9.37 1.36 14.23
C SER A 272 9.72 2.45 15.25
N VAL A 273 9.93 2.05 16.49
CA VAL A 273 10.31 2.95 17.59
C VAL A 273 11.74 2.70 18.08
N ARG A 274 12.31 1.53 17.77
CA ARG A 274 13.73 1.18 17.96
C ARG A 274 14.23 0.31 16.80
N PHE A 275 15.53 0.34 16.60
CA PHE A 275 16.29 -0.52 15.69
C PHE A 275 17.60 -0.93 16.38
N GLY A 276 17.98 -2.20 16.31
CA GLY A 276 19.19 -2.72 16.93
C GLY A 276 19.19 -4.24 16.99
N ASP A 277 19.93 -4.82 17.93
CA ASP A 277 19.85 -6.26 18.20
C ASP A 277 18.51 -6.66 18.85
N PHE A 278 18.28 -7.97 18.96
CA PHE A 278 17.05 -8.53 19.52
C PHE A 278 16.82 -8.10 20.97
N ALA A 279 17.87 -8.17 21.81
CA ALA A 279 17.76 -7.88 23.24
C ALA A 279 17.38 -6.40 23.48
N PHE A 280 17.98 -5.49 22.72
CA PHE A 280 17.68 -4.06 22.75
C PHE A 280 16.23 -3.77 22.35
N CYS A 281 15.72 -4.43 21.31
CA CYS A 281 14.33 -4.26 20.87
C CYS A 281 13.31 -4.89 21.83
N GLU A 282 13.62 -6.07 22.39
CA GLU A 282 12.75 -6.76 23.34
C GLU A 282 12.70 -6.04 24.70
N GLN A 283 13.80 -5.40 25.11
CA GLN A 283 13.79 -4.51 26.28
C GLN A 283 12.82 -3.35 26.07
N ALA A 284 12.88 -2.67 24.93
CA ALA A 284 11.97 -1.56 24.62
C ALA A 284 10.50 -2.02 24.60
N LYS A 285 10.22 -3.17 23.97
CA LYS A 285 8.88 -3.79 23.96
C LYS A 285 8.38 -4.07 25.38
N SER A 286 9.22 -4.67 26.23
CA SER A 286 8.87 -4.96 27.62
C SER A 286 8.48 -3.70 28.40
N VAL A 287 9.24 -2.60 28.24
CA VAL A 287 8.93 -1.33 28.91
C VAL A 287 7.65 -0.70 28.37
N ILE A 288 7.38 -0.78 27.06
CA ILE A 288 6.13 -0.29 26.44
C ILE A 288 4.92 -1.04 27.03
N VAL A 289 4.98 -2.39 27.04
CA VAL A 289 3.90 -3.24 27.56
C VAL A 289 3.61 -2.90 29.02
N VAL A 290 4.62 -2.87 29.87
CA VAL A 290 4.45 -2.56 31.30
C VAL A 290 3.92 -1.14 31.52
N SER A 291 4.49 -0.15 30.83
CA SER A 291 4.11 1.26 31.02
C SER A 291 2.68 1.55 30.58
N SER A 292 2.21 0.89 29.50
CA SER A 292 0.84 1.04 29.00
C SER A 292 -0.21 0.55 30.00
N LEU A 293 0.08 -0.54 30.74
CA LEU A 293 -0.80 -1.07 31.77
C LEU A 293 -0.84 -0.19 33.03
N VAL A 294 0.30 0.40 33.41
CA VAL A 294 0.38 1.26 34.62
C VAL A 294 -0.45 2.54 34.44
N TRP A 295 -0.49 3.11 33.23
CA TRP A 295 -1.34 4.28 32.96
C TRP A 295 -2.83 3.93 33.08
N GLY A 296 -3.26 2.78 32.56
CA GLY A 296 -4.63 2.29 32.66
C GLY A 296 -5.10 2.03 34.10
N ALA A 297 -4.16 1.78 35.03
CA ALA A 297 -4.43 1.54 36.45
C ALA A 297 -4.64 2.83 37.29
N GLY A 298 -4.60 4.02 36.68
CA GLY A 298 -4.94 5.28 37.37
C GLY A 298 -3.84 5.81 38.32
N CYS A 299 -2.67 5.19 38.36
CA CYS A 299 -1.52 5.70 39.08
C CYS A 299 -0.73 6.64 38.17
N ILE A 300 -1.09 7.93 38.14
CA ILE A 300 -0.19 9.10 38.11
C ILE A 300 -1.07 10.35 38.08
N SER A 301 -1.16 11.02 39.23
CA SER A 301 -1.53 12.44 39.33
C SER A 301 -0.22 13.23 39.25
N LEU A 302 0.16 13.70 38.06
CA LEU A 302 1.22 14.72 37.96
C LEU A 302 0.62 16.06 38.38
N LYS A 303 0.78 16.39 39.67
CA LYS A 303 0.85 17.80 40.08
C LYS A 303 2.09 18.38 39.41
N SER A 304 1.89 19.30 38.49
CA SER A 304 2.95 20.15 37.95
C SER A 304 3.65 20.83 39.12
N HIS A 305 4.97 20.65 39.22
CA HIS A 305 5.82 21.45 40.08
C HIS A 305 5.64 22.93 39.69
N GLU A 306 5.02 23.72 40.56
CA GLU A 306 5.06 25.18 40.50
C GLU A 306 6.49 25.62 40.82
N MET A 307 7.19 26.12 39.81
CA MET A 307 8.37 26.96 39.98
C MET A 307 7.91 28.37 39.68
N THR A 308 7.83 29.19 40.74
CA THR A 308 7.41 30.58 40.69
C THR A 308 8.39 31.41 39.88
N ASP A 309 7.99 31.86 38.69
CA ASP A 309 8.56 33.06 38.08
C ASP A 309 7.42 33.94 37.54
N THR A 310 7.27 35.09 38.17
CA THR A 310 6.29 36.12 37.86
C THR A 310 6.75 36.90 36.63
N ARG A 311 6.06 36.75 35.48
CA ARG A 311 5.72 37.82 34.50
C ARG A 311 5.17 37.29 33.14
N ILE A 312 3.95 36.72 33.07
CA ILE A 312 3.13 36.65 31.83
C ILE A 312 1.63 36.59 32.23
N PRO A 313 0.69 37.32 31.55
CA PRO A 313 -0.74 37.28 31.89
C PRO A 313 -1.45 35.98 31.45
N PRO A 314 -2.55 35.56 32.11
CA PRO A 314 -3.13 34.23 31.96
C PRO A 314 -4.01 34.06 30.70
N LEU A 315 -3.91 32.87 30.08
CA LEU A 315 -4.85 32.35 29.09
C LEU A 315 -6.15 31.84 29.77
N PRO A 316 -7.30 31.78 29.07
CA PRO A 316 -8.58 31.41 29.67
C PRO A 316 -8.63 29.92 30.06
N PRO A 317 -9.44 29.54 31.07
CA PRO A 317 -9.45 28.20 31.64
C PRO A 317 -10.08 27.18 30.68
N ILE A 318 -9.33 26.14 30.34
CA ILE A 318 -9.86 24.93 29.70
C ILE A 318 -10.69 24.17 30.75
N LYS A 319 -11.97 23.94 30.46
CA LYS A 319 -12.87 23.16 31.34
C LYS A 319 -12.33 21.74 31.53
N PRO A 320 -12.39 21.16 32.74
CA PRO A 320 -12.00 19.77 32.96
C PRO A 320 -13.02 18.85 32.26
N LEU A 321 -12.57 18.09 31.26
CA LEU A 321 -13.34 17.00 30.69
C LEU A 321 -13.53 15.90 31.75
N THR A 322 -14.78 15.50 31.95
CA THR A 322 -15.23 14.43 32.83
C THR A 322 -14.50 13.12 32.54
N ARG A 323 -13.84 12.59 33.57
CA ARG A 323 -13.09 11.33 33.60
C ARG A 323 -14.04 10.16 33.36
N ASN A 324 -13.93 9.51 32.21
CA ASN A 324 -14.52 8.18 31.99
C ASN A 324 -13.38 7.16 32.09
N THR A 325 -13.12 6.63 33.29
CA THR A 325 -12.10 5.62 33.53
C THR A 325 -12.62 4.25 33.08
N SER A 326 -12.53 3.97 31.78
CA SER A 326 -12.49 2.59 31.32
C SER A 326 -11.15 2.01 31.79
N ARG A 327 -11.18 0.94 32.60
CA ARG A 327 -10.00 0.13 32.92
C ARG A 327 -9.50 -0.49 31.60
N GLN A 328 -8.59 0.18 30.90
CA GLN A 328 -7.91 -0.40 29.75
C GLN A 328 -6.96 -1.49 30.26
N SER A 329 -7.39 -2.75 30.13
CA SER A 329 -6.64 -3.94 30.58
C SER A 329 -5.70 -4.53 29.52
N LYS A 330 -5.77 -4.04 28.27
CA LYS A 330 -4.98 -4.56 27.15
C LYS A 330 -3.75 -3.66 26.96
N PRO A 331 -2.52 -4.21 26.93
CA PRO A 331 -1.33 -3.42 26.66
C PRO A 331 -1.31 -2.95 25.20
N LEU A 332 -0.50 -1.91 24.92
CA LEU A 332 -0.21 -1.49 23.56
C LEU A 332 0.33 -2.65 22.72
N ARG A 333 -0.11 -2.75 21.46
CA ARG A 333 0.34 -3.79 20.53
C ARG A 333 1.74 -3.47 20.01
N VAL A 334 2.73 -4.24 20.42
CA VAL A 334 4.13 -4.10 20.02
C VAL A 334 4.76 -5.47 19.74
N GLN A 335 5.58 -5.55 18.68
CA GLN A 335 6.27 -6.77 18.24
C GLN A 335 7.75 -6.48 17.97
N VAL A 336 8.60 -7.51 18.08
CA VAL A 336 10.00 -7.42 17.68
C VAL A 336 10.16 -8.21 16.41
N MET A 337 10.40 -7.51 15.30
CA MET A 337 10.42 -8.11 13.97
C MET A 337 11.84 -8.04 13.39
N HIS A 338 12.26 -9.10 12.70
CA HIS A 338 13.53 -9.12 12.00
C HIS A 338 13.54 -8.07 10.88
N SER A 339 14.66 -7.38 10.69
CA SER A 339 14.79 -6.29 9.71
C SER A 339 14.45 -6.73 8.29
N SER A 340 14.86 -7.93 7.87
CA SER A 340 14.54 -8.50 6.55
C SER A 340 13.02 -8.69 6.35
N VAL A 341 12.27 -9.14 7.37
CA VAL A 341 10.81 -9.29 7.27
C VAL A 341 10.17 -7.93 7.04
N VAL A 342 10.58 -6.91 7.79
CA VAL A 342 10.09 -5.54 7.64
C VAL A 342 10.46 -4.97 6.26
N ALA A 343 11.68 -5.20 5.78
CA ALA A 343 12.13 -4.79 4.45
C ALA A 343 11.27 -5.40 3.34
N HIS A 344 10.98 -6.70 3.40
CA HIS A 344 10.12 -7.37 2.43
C HIS A 344 8.67 -6.88 2.48
N GLN A 345 8.13 -6.58 3.67
CA GLN A 345 6.82 -5.95 3.81
C GLN A 345 6.78 -4.53 3.23
N CYS A 346 7.84 -3.73 3.40
CA CYS A 346 7.96 -2.42 2.78
C CYS A 346 7.98 -2.52 1.25
N PHE A 347 8.76 -3.45 0.70
CA PHE A 347 8.80 -3.69 -0.74
C PHE A 347 7.48 -4.24 -1.26
N ALA A 348 6.76 -5.10 -0.52
CA ALA A 348 5.45 -5.60 -0.93
C ALA A 348 4.45 -4.46 -1.20
N LEU A 349 4.45 -3.41 -0.36
CA LEU A 349 3.64 -2.21 -0.62
C LEU A 349 4.06 -1.49 -1.91
N LYS A 350 5.36 -1.36 -2.14
CA LYS A 350 5.92 -0.73 -3.36
C LYS A 350 5.63 -1.56 -4.62
N ALA A 351 5.63 -2.88 -4.50
CA ALA A 351 5.28 -3.81 -5.55
C ALA A 351 3.80 -3.72 -5.94
N LEU A 352 2.88 -3.60 -4.97
CA LEU A 352 1.46 -3.35 -5.27
C LEU A 352 1.23 -2.00 -5.94
N HIS A 353 1.94 -0.94 -5.51
CA HIS A 353 1.89 0.35 -6.19
C HIS A 353 2.41 0.27 -7.63
N TRP A 354 3.51 -0.46 -7.84
CA TRP A 354 4.06 -0.71 -9.17
C TRP A 354 3.07 -1.47 -10.05
N LEU A 355 2.44 -2.55 -9.56
CA LEU A 355 1.38 -3.25 -10.29
C LEU A 355 0.26 -2.28 -10.71
N GLY A 356 -0.20 -1.43 -9.79
CA GLY A 356 -1.23 -0.43 -10.07
C GLY A 356 -0.81 0.61 -11.12
N HIS A 357 0.47 0.97 -11.18
CA HIS A 357 1.02 1.84 -12.21
C HIS A 357 1.11 1.14 -13.57
N VAL A 358 1.63 -0.08 -13.60
CA VAL A 358 1.84 -0.87 -14.83
C VAL A 358 0.51 -1.19 -15.53
N ILE A 359 -0.52 -1.58 -14.79
CA ILE A 359 -1.84 -1.82 -15.39
C ILE A 359 -2.51 -0.55 -15.92
N GLY A 360 -2.01 0.64 -15.52
CA GLY A 360 -2.50 1.92 -16.01
C GLY A 360 -2.19 2.17 -17.49
N TYR A 361 -1.17 1.50 -18.04
CA TYR A 361 -0.77 1.66 -19.44
C TYR A 361 -1.71 0.96 -20.44
N SER A 362 -2.45 -0.08 -20.03
CA SER A 362 -3.34 -0.81 -20.94
C SER A 362 -4.43 -1.59 -20.20
N ASP A 363 -5.66 -1.53 -20.72
CA ASP A 363 -6.79 -2.32 -20.23
C ASP A 363 -6.53 -3.84 -20.36
N ALA A 364 -5.66 -4.26 -21.29
CA ALA A 364 -5.22 -5.64 -21.43
C ALA A 364 -4.34 -6.10 -20.26
N LEU A 365 -3.42 -5.26 -19.78
CA LEU A 365 -2.63 -5.57 -18.58
C LEU A 365 -3.53 -5.64 -17.34
N ARG A 366 -4.48 -4.71 -17.21
CA ARG A 366 -5.49 -4.76 -16.15
C ARG A 366 -6.26 -6.08 -16.17
N ARG A 367 -6.69 -6.52 -17.36
CA ARG A 367 -7.40 -7.79 -17.57
C ARG A 367 -6.58 -9.00 -17.10
N ILE A 368 -5.28 -9.03 -17.40
CA ILE A 368 -4.37 -10.09 -16.93
C ILE A 368 -4.22 -10.07 -15.41
N LEU A 369 -4.02 -8.91 -14.80
CA LEU A 369 -3.90 -8.82 -13.34
C LEU A 369 -5.18 -9.32 -12.63
N CYS A 370 -6.35 -8.96 -13.16
CA CYS A 370 -7.63 -9.44 -12.63
C CYS A 370 -7.76 -10.96 -12.73
N GLN A 371 -7.30 -11.54 -13.85
CA GLN A 371 -7.27 -12.99 -14.04
C GLN A 371 -6.37 -13.67 -13.00
N VAL A 372 -5.16 -13.17 -12.82
CA VAL A 372 -4.20 -13.68 -11.83
C VAL A 372 -4.76 -13.56 -10.41
N GLY A 373 -5.35 -12.41 -10.07
CA GLY A 373 -5.86 -12.16 -8.72
C GLY A 373 -7.02 -13.07 -8.32
N LEU A 374 -7.91 -13.39 -9.27
CA LEU A 374 -9.08 -14.24 -9.07
C LEU A 374 -8.88 -15.70 -9.49
N GLU A 375 -7.69 -16.07 -9.97
CA GLU A 375 -7.36 -17.46 -10.25
C GLU A 375 -7.40 -18.26 -8.94
N ARG A 376 -8.00 -19.46 -8.99
CA ARG A 376 -8.04 -20.36 -7.83
C ARG A 376 -6.68 -21.02 -7.64
N GLY A 377 -6.26 -21.19 -6.39
CA GLY A 377 -5.01 -21.85 -6.05
C GLY A 377 -4.89 -23.27 -6.64
N PRO A 378 -3.65 -23.79 -6.78
CA PRO A 378 -3.44 -25.15 -7.24
C PRO A 378 -4.08 -26.17 -6.28
N GLU A 379 -4.67 -27.23 -6.87
CA GLU A 379 -5.12 -28.47 -6.21
C GLU A 379 -5.85 -28.34 -4.85
N GLY A 380 -7.08 -27.81 -4.87
CA GLY A 380 -8.05 -27.99 -3.77
C GLY A 380 -8.18 -26.79 -2.82
N GLU A 381 -7.34 -25.77 -2.95
CA GLU A 381 -7.58 -24.47 -2.33
C GLU A 381 -8.71 -23.73 -3.08
N ASN A 382 -9.86 -23.60 -2.42
CA ASN A 382 -10.99 -22.81 -2.95
C ASN A 382 -10.77 -21.29 -2.86
N SER A 383 -9.55 -20.83 -2.54
CA SER A 383 -9.20 -19.42 -2.35
C SER A 383 -8.23 -18.92 -3.42
N SER A 384 -8.58 -17.77 -4.00
CA SER A 384 -7.72 -16.96 -4.85
C SER A 384 -6.84 -16.01 -4.03
N LEU A 385 -5.86 -15.36 -4.67
CA LEU A 385 -5.03 -14.33 -4.01
C LEU A 385 -5.87 -13.17 -3.47
N VAL A 386 -6.93 -12.80 -4.20
CA VAL A 386 -7.90 -11.78 -3.78
C VAL A 386 -8.69 -12.24 -2.55
N ASP A 387 -9.09 -13.51 -2.47
CA ASP A 387 -9.76 -14.05 -1.26
C ASP A 387 -8.86 -13.95 -0.03
N THR A 388 -7.58 -14.31 -0.15
CA THR A 388 -6.62 -14.23 0.95
C THR A 388 -6.45 -12.81 1.46
N LEU A 389 -6.35 -11.82 0.56
CA LEU A 389 -6.29 -10.40 0.94
C LEU A 389 -7.55 -9.97 1.69
N MET A 390 -8.72 -10.30 1.17
CA MET A 390 -10.01 -9.90 1.75
C MET A 390 -10.24 -10.56 3.13
N LEU A 391 -9.91 -11.85 3.28
CA LEU A 391 -10.02 -12.58 4.54
C LEU A 391 -9.04 -12.06 5.62
N CYS A 392 -7.91 -11.48 5.18
CA CYS A 392 -6.92 -10.88 6.06
C CYS A 392 -7.09 -9.36 6.23
N ASP A 393 -8.10 -8.72 5.62
CA ASP A 393 -8.27 -7.26 5.66
C ASP A 393 -8.19 -6.73 7.09
N SER A 394 -9.04 -7.24 7.98
CA SER A 394 -9.12 -6.78 9.36
C SER A 394 -7.85 -7.04 10.19
N LYS A 395 -6.95 -7.91 9.72
CA LYS A 395 -5.68 -8.23 10.39
C LYS A 395 -4.53 -7.35 9.92
N MET A 396 -4.61 -6.83 8.69
CA MET A 396 -3.59 -5.99 8.09
C MET A 396 -3.56 -4.58 8.69
N TRP A 397 -2.37 -3.97 8.71
CA TRP A 397 -2.25 -2.57 9.14
C TRP A 397 -2.85 -1.62 8.10
N LYS A 398 -3.31 -0.45 8.56
CA LYS A 398 -4.00 0.56 7.74
C LYS A 398 -3.29 0.90 6.43
N GLY A 399 -1.95 1.06 6.45
CA GLY A 399 -1.15 1.31 5.26
C GLY A 399 -1.25 0.19 4.22
N ALA A 400 -1.14 -1.08 4.62
CA ALA A 400 -1.31 -2.21 3.70
C ALA A 400 -2.72 -2.26 3.11
N ARG A 401 -3.74 -2.09 3.96
CA ARG A 401 -5.14 -2.02 3.51
C ARG A 401 -5.36 -0.96 2.45
N ASN A 402 -4.86 0.24 2.69
CA ASN A 402 -4.99 1.34 1.74
C ASN A 402 -4.37 0.99 0.38
N VAL A 403 -3.17 0.40 0.35
CA VAL A 403 -2.47 0.11 -0.90
C VAL A 403 -3.20 -0.97 -1.73
N TYR A 404 -3.57 -2.10 -1.12
CA TYR A 404 -4.22 -3.16 -1.89
C TYR A 404 -5.66 -2.78 -2.30
N HIS A 405 -6.39 -2.02 -1.47
CA HIS A 405 -7.69 -1.47 -1.86
C HIS A 405 -7.56 -0.54 -3.07
N GLN A 406 -6.54 0.33 -3.10
CA GLN A 406 -6.30 1.17 -4.28
C GLN A 406 -6.01 0.33 -5.53
N LEU A 407 -5.25 -0.76 -5.40
CA LEU A 407 -5.03 -1.69 -6.52
C LEU A 407 -6.35 -2.31 -7.00
N PHE A 408 -7.23 -2.77 -6.10
CA PHE A 408 -8.53 -3.34 -6.50
C PHE A 408 -9.42 -2.31 -7.21
N MET A 409 -9.41 -1.07 -6.71
CA MET A 409 -10.17 0.04 -7.27
C MET A 409 -9.65 0.41 -8.66
N SER A 410 -8.35 0.32 -8.94
CA SER A 410 -7.77 0.59 -10.28
C SER A 410 -7.73 -0.63 -11.21
N SER A 411 -8.07 -1.82 -10.70
CA SER A 411 -8.04 -3.09 -11.46
C SER A 411 -9.43 -3.76 -11.56
N LEU A 412 -9.77 -4.61 -10.59
CA LEU A 412 -10.96 -5.47 -10.57
C LEU A 412 -12.25 -4.68 -10.82
N LEU A 413 -12.39 -3.51 -10.19
CA LEU A 413 -13.59 -2.69 -10.34
C LEU A 413 -13.64 -1.89 -11.64
N MET A 414 -12.49 -1.78 -12.31
CA MET A 414 -12.31 -1.09 -13.59
C MET A 414 -12.32 -2.04 -14.79
N ASP A 415 -12.68 -3.30 -14.56
CA ASP A 415 -12.93 -4.29 -15.60
C ASP A 415 -14.33 -4.89 -15.42
N LEU A 416 -15.26 -4.61 -16.34
CA LEU A 416 -16.66 -5.02 -16.20
C LEU A 416 -16.84 -6.54 -16.03
N LYS A 417 -16.00 -7.35 -16.68
CA LYS A 417 -16.08 -8.82 -16.59
C LYS A 417 -15.66 -9.27 -15.18
N TYR A 418 -14.52 -8.81 -14.70
CA TYR A 418 -14.00 -9.22 -13.40
C TYR A 418 -14.68 -8.53 -12.22
N LYS A 419 -15.23 -7.31 -12.38
CA LYS A 419 -16.13 -6.67 -11.42
C LYS A 419 -17.34 -7.56 -11.13
N LYS A 420 -17.98 -8.10 -12.17
CA LYS A 420 -19.12 -9.01 -12.02
C LYS A 420 -18.74 -10.32 -11.33
N LEU A 421 -17.61 -10.92 -11.73
CA LEU A 421 -17.11 -12.14 -11.07
C LEU A 421 -16.79 -11.91 -9.59
N PHE A 422 -16.13 -10.79 -9.28
CA PHE A 422 -15.85 -10.37 -7.91
C PHE A 422 -17.15 -10.17 -7.11
N ALA A 423 -18.12 -9.45 -7.66
CA ALA A 423 -19.42 -9.25 -7.00
C ALA A 423 -20.14 -10.59 -6.71
N ILE A 424 -20.15 -11.53 -7.66
CA ILE A 424 -20.78 -12.85 -7.47
C ILE A 424 -20.09 -13.66 -6.35
N GLN A 425 -18.77 -13.53 -6.24
CA GLN A 425 -17.97 -14.25 -5.26
C GLN A 425 -18.16 -13.72 -3.83
N PHE A 426 -18.29 -12.39 -3.67
CA PHE A 426 -18.34 -11.72 -2.37
C PHE A 426 -19.73 -11.20 -1.95
N ALA A 427 -20.77 -11.36 -2.78
CA ALA A 427 -22.16 -11.05 -2.42
C ALA A 427 -22.91 -12.23 -1.77
N LYS A 428 -22.24 -13.38 -1.59
CA LYS A 428 -22.74 -14.53 -0.82
C LYS A 428 -22.31 -14.42 0.63
#